data_AF-A0A7C3JH18-F1
#
_entry.id   AF-A0A7C3JH18-F1
#
_cell.length_a   1.000
_cell.length_b   1.000
_cell.length_c   1.000
_cell.angle_alpha   90.00
_cell.angle_beta   90.00
_cell.angle_gamma   90.00
#
_symmetry.space_group_name_H-M   'P 1'
#
loop_
_entity.id
_entity.type
_entity.pdbx_description
1 polymer ?
#
loop_
_entity_poly.entity_id
_entity_poly.type
_entity_poly.pdbx_seq_one_letter_code
_entity_poly.pdbx_strand_id
1 'polypeptide(L)'
;MKSRRGSSARGARAGKKEKNTKAKKIDFSDIPELSDKQLSRMRRVGRPTVGDEPRRLIAIRLDAKVLGWLRKTAEKKGLPYQSLVNEILAEEMRKAS
;
A
#
# COMPACT_ATOMS: atom_id res chain seq x y z
N MET A 1 33.42 5.95 20.42
CA MET A 1 32.26 5.57 21.27
C MET A 1 31.09 5.17 20.36
N LYS A 2 30.67 3.90 20.37
CA LYS A 2 29.55 3.38 19.54
C LYS A 2 28.34 3.13 20.44
N SER A 3 27.23 3.84 20.22
CA SER A 3 25.98 3.61 20.96
C SER A 3 25.29 2.33 20.47
N ARG A 4 25.48 1.23 21.18
CA ARG A 4 24.65 0.02 21.05
C ARG A 4 23.54 0.10 22.09
N ARG A 5 22.42 0.73 21.77
CA ARG A 5 21.17 0.56 22.52
C ARG A 5 20.21 -0.25 21.67
N GLY A 6 20.58 -1.50 21.41
CA GLY A 6 19.60 -2.51 21.05
C GLY A 6 18.87 -2.88 22.33
N SER A 7 17.59 -2.56 22.44
CA SER A 7 16.74 -3.05 23.52
C SER A 7 16.82 -4.58 23.53
N SER A 8 17.51 -5.15 24.52
CA SER A 8 17.72 -6.58 24.68
C SER A 8 16.61 -7.25 25.47
N ALA A 9 15.42 -6.65 25.51
CA ALA A 9 14.26 -7.27 26.10
C ALA A 9 13.83 -8.45 25.21
N ARG A 10 14.47 -9.61 25.41
CA ARG A 10 13.87 -10.90 25.06
C ARG A 10 12.61 -11.02 25.91
N GLY A 11 11.49 -10.49 25.42
CA GLY A 11 10.19 -10.76 25.99
C GLY A 11 10.02 -12.27 26.04
N ALA A 12 10.00 -12.84 27.24
CA ALA A 12 9.68 -14.24 27.42
C ALA A 12 8.37 -14.51 26.68
N ARG A 13 8.35 -15.51 25.78
CA ARG A 13 7.09 -15.92 25.15
C ARG A 13 6.13 -16.25 26.28
N ALA A 14 4.99 -15.55 26.33
CA ALA A 14 3.93 -15.91 27.25
C ALA A 14 3.68 -17.42 27.10
N GLY A 15 3.84 -18.18 28.20
CA GLY A 15 3.65 -19.62 28.19
C GLY A 15 2.33 -19.94 27.50
N LYS A 16 2.32 -20.98 26.65
CA LYS A 16 1.16 -21.36 25.85
C LYS A 16 -0.02 -21.57 26.81
N LYS A 17 -0.92 -20.58 26.89
CA LYS A 17 -2.14 -20.68 27.69
C LYS A 17 -3.09 -21.58 26.89
N GLU A 18 -3.02 -22.88 27.14
CA GLU A 18 -4.00 -23.82 26.61
C GLU A 18 -5.36 -23.49 27.21
N LYS A 19 -6.11 -22.65 26.50
CA LYS A 19 -7.55 -22.57 26.71
C LYS A 19 -8.10 -23.85 26.09
N ASN A 20 -8.54 -24.78 26.94
CA ASN A 20 -9.45 -25.85 26.56
C ASN A 20 -10.80 -25.23 26.17
N THR A 21 -10.83 -24.52 25.05
CA THR A 21 -12.05 -23.97 24.49
C THR A 21 -12.66 -25.12 23.73
N LYS A 22 -13.56 -25.88 24.39
CA LYS A 22 -14.41 -26.83 23.66
C LYS A 22 -14.96 -26.10 22.44
N ALA A 23 -14.82 -26.69 21.26
CA ALA A 23 -15.35 -26.11 20.02
C ALA A 23 -16.87 -25.98 20.18
N LYS A 24 -17.33 -24.79 20.60
CA LYS A 24 -18.75 -24.47 20.62
C LYS A 24 -19.18 -24.31 19.18
N LYS A 25 -20.28 -24.95 18.79
CA LYS A 25 -20.88 -24.76 17.47
C LYS A 25 -21.23 -23.27 17.35
N ILE A 26 -20.65 -22.60 16.34
CA ILE A 26 -20.95 -21.21 16.03
C ILE A 26 -22.40 -21.17 15.54
N ASP A 27 -23.20 -20.28 16.13
CA ASP A 27 -24.54 -19.98 15.62
C ASP A 27 -24.42 -18.99 14.47
N PHE A 28 -25.06 -19.31 13.35
CA PHE A 28 -25.08 -18.51 12.13
C PHE A 28 -26.50 -18.03 11.79
N SER A 29 -27.45 -18.15 12.72
CA SER A 29 -28.85 -17.77 12.51
C SER A 29 -29.04 -16.32 12.08
N ASP A 30 -28.13 -15.43 12.47
CA ASP A 30 -28.10 -13.99 12.14
C ASP A 30 -27.22 -13.64 10.93
N ILE A 31 -26.39 -14.57 10.44
CA ILE A 31 -25.44 -14.35 9.34
C ILE A 31 -25.70 -15.40 8.24
N PRO A 32 -26.70 -15.17 7.37
CA PRO A 32 -26.98 -16.08 6.27
C PRO A 32 -25.84 -16.12 5.26
N GLU A 33 -25.69 -17.25 4.56
CA GLU A 33 -24.73 -17.39 3.48
C GLU A 33 -25.02 -16.40 2.35
N LEU A 34 -23.95 -15.85 1.75
CA LEU A 34 -24.07 -14.94 0.62
C LEU A 34 -24.39 -15.74 -0.64
N SER A 35 -25.35 -15.25 -1.44
CA SER A 35 -25.61 -15.83 -2.77
C SER A 35 -24.46 -15.58 -3.73
N ASP A 36 -24.32 -16.43 -4.76
CA ASP A 36 -23.33 -16.27 -5.84
C ASP A 36 -23.44 -14.89 -6.52
N LYS A 37 -24.66 -14.36 -6.64
CA LYS A 37 -24.94 -13.03 -7.17
C LYS A 37 -24.43 -11.90 -6.27
N GLN A 38 -24.44 -12.09 -4.95
CA GLN A 38 -23.86 -11.15 -4.00
C GLN A 38 -22.33 -11.24 -4.00
N LEU A 39 -21.78 -12.46 -4.00
CA LEU A 39 -20.33 -12.70 -4.04
C LEU A 39 -19.68 -12.12 -5.31
N SER A 40 -20.28 -12.33 -6.48
CA SER A 40 -19.79 -11.78 -7.76
C SER A 40 -19.74 -10.25 -7.83
N ARG A 41 -20.51 -9.55 -6.99
CA ARG A 41 -20.53 -8.09 -6.91
C ARG A 41 -19.53 -7.52 -5.89
N MET A 42 -18.90 -8.37 -5.08
CA MET A 42 -17.93 -7.91 -4.10
C MET A 42 -16.69 -7.36 -4.80
N ARG A 43 -16.40 -6.08 -4.57
CA ARG A 43 -15.18 -5.43 -5.05
C ARG A 43 -14.13 -5.45 -3.94
N ARG A 44 -12.88 -5.75 -4.28
CA ARG A 44 -11.76 -5.53 -3.34
C ARG A 44 -11.71 -4.04 -2.99
N VAL A 45 -12.03 -3.70 -1.74
CA VAL A 45 -11.96 -2.34 -1.18
C VAL A 45 -10.60 -2.03 -0.53
N GLY A 46 -9.59 -2.87 -0.83
CA GLY A 46 -8.23 -2.70 -0.31
C GLY A 46 -7.47 -1.55 -0.98
N ARG A 47 -6.16 -1.48 -0.71
CA ARG A 47 -5.26 -0.50 -1.31
C ARG A 47 -5.46 -0.45 -2.84
N PRO A 48 -5.75 0.72 -3.44
CA PRO A 48 -5.81 0.85 -4.89
C PRO A 48 -4.53 0.30 -5.52
N THR A 49 -4.66 -0.46 -6.61
CA THR A 49 -3.51 -0.98 -7.35
C THR A 49 -2.77 0.20 -7.98
N VAL A 50 -1.72 0.69 -7.32
CA VAL A 50 -0.88 1.77 -7.85
C VAL A 50 0.14 1.15 -8.82
N GLY A 51 -0.34 0.62 -9.95
CA GLY A 51 0.48 -0.12 -10.94
C GLY A 51 0.81 -1.56 -10.56
N ASP A 52 1.60 -2.23 -11.42
CA ASP A 52 2.03 -3.63 -11.24
C ASP A 52 3.00 -3.82 -10.05
N GLU A 53 3.80 -2.79 -9.77
CA GLU A 53 4.74 -2.76 -8.64
C GLU A 53 4.48 -1.58 -7.69
N PRO A 54 4.73 -1.75 -6.38
CA PRO A 54 4.65 -0.66 -5.43
C PRO A 54 5.71 0.42 -5.73
N ARG A 55 5.30 1.69 -5.65
CA ARG A 55 6.22 2.82 -5.83
C ARG A 55 7.35 2.77 -4.80
N ARG A 56 8.58 2.94 -5.28
CA ARG A 56 9.78 3.04 -4.43
C ARG A 56 10.07 4.52 -4.15
N LEU A 57 10.36 4.84 -2.89
CA LEU A 57 10.78 6.19 -2.50
C LEU A 57 12.23 6.38 -2.92
N ILE A 58 12.45 7.34 -3.82
CA ILE A 58 13.78 7.74 -4.28
C ILE A 58 13.98 9.23 -4.05
N ALA A 59 15.23 9.64 -3.84
CA ALA A 59 15.62 11.04 -3.86
C ALA A 59 16.29 11.34 -5.21
N ILE A 60 15.72 12.26 -5.97
CA ILE A 60 16.30 12.75 -7.23
C ILE A 60 16.51 14.26 -7.13
N ARG A 61 17.57 14.75 -7.77
CA ARG A 61 17.80 16.19 -7.94
C ARG A 61 17.27 16.60 -9.31
N LEU A 62 16.43 17.64 -9.33
CA LEU A 62 15.87 18.23 -10.54
C LEU A 62 16.33 19.68 -10.63
N ASP A 63 16.57 20.16 -11.85
CA ASP A 63 16.80 21.58 -12.08
C ASP A 63 15.58 22.41 -11.63
N ALA A 64 15.84 23.61 -11.11
CA ALA A 64 14.79 24.48 -10.57
C ALA A 64 13.74 24.87 -11.63
N LYS A 65 14.15 25.08 -12.89
CA LYS A 65 13.23 25.39 -13.99
C LYS A 65 12.35 24.20 -14.32
N VAL A 66 12.92 22.99 -14.32
CA VAL A 66 12.18 21.74 -14.55
C VAL A 66 11.13 21.52 -13.44
N LEU A 67 11.51 21.70 -12.19
CA LEU A 67 10.57 21.59 -11.06
C LEU A 67 9.44 22.62 -11.16
N GLY A 68 9.75 23.86 -11.56
CA GLY A 68 8.76 24.91 -11.78
C GLY A 68 7.77 24.56 -12.90
N TRP A 69 8.27 24.02 -14.02
CA TRP A 69 7.44 23.56 -15.13
C TRP A 69 6.53 22.39 -14.73
N LEU A 70 7.06 21.39 -14.02
CA LEU A 70 6.29 20.23 -13.53
C LEU A 70 5.12 20.66 -12.65
N ARG A 71 5.36 21.56 -11.68
CA ARG A 71 4.31 22.04 -10.77
C ARG A 71 3.18 22.74 -11.52
N LYS A 72 3.52 23.70 -12.39
CA LYS A 72 2.53 24.44 -13.20
C LYS A 72 1.73 23.53 -14.12
N THR A 73 2.40 22.54 -14.73
CA THR A 73 1.75 21.61 -15.65
C THR A 73 0.84 20.64 -14.91
N ALA A 74 1.25 20.17 -13.73
CA ALA A 74 0.46 19.28 -12.90
C ALA A 74 -0.80 19.97 -12.36
N GLU A 75 -0.67 21.23 -11.94
CA GLU A 75 -1.80 22.07 -11.49
C GLU A 75 -2.86 22.23 -12.59
N LYS A 76 -2.44 22.54 -13.83
CA LYS A 76 -3.35 22.62 -14.98
C LYS A 76 -4.08 21.32 -15.28
N LYS A 77 -3.47 20.17 -14.96
CA LYS A 77 -4.04 18.83 -15.14
C LYS A 77 -4.86 18.35 -13.93
N GLY A 78 -4.86 19.08 -12.81
CA GLY A 78 -5.47 18.65 -11.56
C GLY A 78 -4.78 17.44 -10.92
N LEU A 79 -3.49 17.23 -11.19
CA LEU A 79 -2.71 16.08 -10.73
C LEU A 79 -1.58 16.51 -9.78
N PRO A 80 -1.15 15.66 -8.84
CA PRO A 80 0.09 15.88 -8.09
C PRO A 80 1.31 15.86 -9.02
N TYR A 81 2.27 16.77 -8.83
CA TYR A 81 3.46 16.84 -9.70
C TYR A 81 4.29 15.54 -9.66
N GLN A 82 4.29 14.80 -8.55
CA GLN A 82 4.98 13.51 -8.46
C GLN A 82 4.34 12.45 -9.37
N SER A 83 3.02 12.48 -9.54
CA SER A 83 2.33 11.59 -10.48
C SER A 83 2.69 11.96 -11.92
N LEU A 84 2.73 13.25 -12.24
CA LEU A 84 3.15 13.72 -13.57
C LEU A 84 4.60 13.32 -13.89
N VAL A 85 5.52 13.41 -12.92
CA VAL A 85 6.90 12.92 -13.10
C VAL A 85 6.91 11.45 -13.50
N ASN A 86 6.13 10.62 -12.79
CA ASN A 86 6.08 9.19 -13.07
C ASN A 86 5.42 8.89 -14.43
N GLU A 87 4.40 9.63 -14.84
CA GLU A 87 3.77 9.51 -16.16
C GLU A 87 4.77 9.79 -17.28
N ILE A 88 5.50 10.90 -17.19
CA ILE A 88 6.52 11.28 -18.19
C ILE A 88 7.59 10.19 -18.29
N LEU A 89 8.13 9.72 -17.15
CA LEU A 89 9.14 8.67 -17.15
C LEU A 89 8.62 7.36 -17.73
N ALA A 90 7.37 6.99 -17.46
CA ALA A 90 6.75 5.79 -18.01
C ALA A 90 6.51 5.91 -19.53
N GLU A 91 6.14 7.09 -20.03
CA GLU A 91 6.03 7.36 -21.47
C GLU A 91 7.38 7.26 -22.17
N GLU A 92 8.42 7.88 -21.62
CA GLU A 92 9.77 7.81 -22.19
C GLU A 92 10.33 6.39 -22.16
N MET A 93 10.09 5.63 -21.10
CA MET A 93 10.45 4.20 -21.03
C MET A 93 9.77 3.39 -22.14
N ARG A 94 8.48 3.64 -22.41
CA ARG A 94 7.74 2.97 -23.49
C ARG A 94 8.25 3.32 -24.89
N LYS A 95 8.73 4.56 -25.10
CA LYS A 95 9.31 5.00 -26.38
C LYS A 95 10.72 4.44 -26.62
N ALA A 96 11.47 4.22 -25.55
CA ALA A 96 12.83 3.71 -25.59
C ALA A 96 12.91 2.17 -25.67
N SER A 97 11.79 1.48 -25.46
CA SER A 97 11.66 0.02 -25.59
C SER A 97 11.22 -0.35 -27.01
#